data_AF-A0A9D5ZBA5-F1
#
_entry.id   AF-A0A9D5ZBA5-F1
#
_cell.length_a   1.000
_cell.length_b   1.000
_cell.length_c   1.000
_cell.angle_alpha   90.00
_cell.angle_beta   90.00
_cell.angle_gamma   90.00
#
_symmetry.space_group_name_H-M   'P 1'
#
loop_
_entity.id
_entity.type
_entity.pdbx_description
1 polymer ?
#
loop_
_entity_poly.entity_id
_entity_poly.type
_entity_poly.pdbx_seq_one_letter_code
_entity_poly.pdbx_strand_id
1 'polypeptide(L)'
;MSAVPQQCHYCEHSEADEVEHIYPKSWYPERTFLWENYLLSCGNCNVTKGDQFSIFDGLHNEISLTRKRSQSVTPPPSGSAVFIDFRKENPLDFLTLDFTTFCFTSRINQDDRSRRRAEFTIKILDLNRSFLIEARKRHYKIYCSLLEQYVTDKKSGTLGARDQERKRDNIWKQCHAMVWQEIINKREEKGMEEINGLFRDAPELLTRPPFYFPVS
;
A
#
# COMPACT_ATOMS: atom_id res chain seq x y z
N MET A 1 1.38 15.67 -17.52
CA MET A 1 1.87 15.39 -16.15
C MET A 1 0.76 14.66 -15.43
N SER A 2 0.89 13.35 -15.22
CA SER A 2 -0.05 12.63 -14.35
C SER A 2 0.14 13.21 -12.96
N ALA A 3 -0.93 13.74 -12.35
CA ALA A 3 -0.86 14.26 -10.99
C ALA A 3 -0.33 13.14 -10.10
N VAL A 4 0.79 13.39 -9.40
CA VAL A 4 1.25 12.51 -8.33
C VAL A 4 0.05 12.31 -7.41
N PRO A 5 -0.29 11.06 -7.01
CA PRO A 5 -1.37 10.85 -6.08
C PRO A 5 -1.11 11.75 -4.87
N GLN A 6 -2.02 12.68 -4.58
CA GLN A 6 -1.97 13.52 -3.37
C GLN A 6 -2.27 12.66 -2.13
N GLN A 7 -2.01 11.36 -2.18
CA GLN A 7 -2.44 10.38 -1.21
C GLN A 7 -1.24 9.80 -0.49
N CYS A 8 -1.38 9.67 0.82
CA CYS A 8 -0.40 9.02 1.68
C CYS A 8 -0.07 7.64 1.13
N HIS A 9 1.22 7.38 0.86
CA HIS A 9 1.65 6.12 0.28
C HIS A 9 1.40 4.94 1.23
N TYR A 10 1.38 5.18 2.55
CA TYR A 10 1.14 4.14 3.54
C TYR A 10 -0.33 3.76 3.71
N CYS A 11 -1.20 4.73 4.00
CA CYS A 11 -2.59 4.42 4.36
C CYS A 11 -3.56 4.46 3.17
N GLU A 12 -3.12 4.97 2.02
CA GLU A 12 -3.92 5.14 0.82
C GLU A 12 -5.28 5.82 1.08
N HIS A 13 -5.32 6.74 2.04
CA HIS A 13 -6.56 7.41 2.42
C HIS A 13 -6.39 8.91 2.50
N SER A 14 -5.58 9.38 3.45
CA SER A 14 -5.38 10.80 3.73
C SER A 14 -4.54 11.49 2.66
N GLU A 15 -4.65 12.82 2.60
CA GLU A 15 -3.77 13.65 1.80
C GLU A 15 -2.31 13.46 2.24
N ALA A 16 -1.38 13.39 1.28
CA ALA A 16 0.04 13.35 1.58
C ALA A 16 0.61 14.76 1.68
N ASP A 17 0.53 15.31 2.89
CA ASP A 17 0.96 16.66 3.23
C ASP A 17 2.37 16.74 3.80
N GLU A 18 3.02 15.59 4.03
CA GLU A 18 4.34 15.52 4.64
C GLU A 18 5.33 14.65 3.84
N VAL A 19 6.61 15.07 3.86
CA VAL A 19 7.73 14.26 3.39
C VAL A 19 8.23 13.42 4.54
N GLU A 20 8.23 12.09 4.36
CA GLU A 20 8.68 11.13 5.34
C GLU A 20 10.00 10.45 4.93
N HIS A 21 10.85 10.20 5.93
CA HIS A 21 12.09 9.44 5.81
C HIS A 21 11.81 7.93 6.01
N ILE A 22 12.10 7.10 5.01
CA ILE A 22 11.97 5.63 5.13
C ILE A 22 12.90 5.14 6.26
N TYR A 23 14.18 5.46 6.15
CA TYR A 23 15.22 5.25 7.15
C TYR A 23 15.31 6.50 8.03
N PRO A 24 15.06 6.39 9.35
CA PRO A 24 14.98 7.55 10.22
C PRO A 24 16.33 8.26 10.37
N LYS A 25 16.32 9.59 10.25
CA LYS A 25 17.52 10.45 10.34
C LYS A 25 18.26 10.33 11.69
N SER A 26 17.55 9.93 12.75
CA SER A 26 18.14 9.67 14.07
C SER A 26 19.14 8.52 14.06
N TRP A 27 18.91 7.52 13.21
CA TRP A 27 19.80 6.36 13.03
C TRP A 27 20.65 6.45 11.78
N TYR A 28 20.13 7.02 10.70
CA TYR A 28 20.78 7.07 9.39
C TYR A 28 20.95 8.51 8.90
N PRO A 29 21.74 9.36 9.62
CA PRO A 29 21.92 10.76 9.25
C PRO A 29 22.50 10.93 7.85
N GLU A 30 23.32 9.99 7.38
CA GLU A 30 23.88 9.97 6.02
C GLU A 30 22.81 9.77 4.93
N ARG A 31 21.63 9.23 5.28
CA ARG A 31 20.50 9.06 4.37
C ARG A 31 19.53 10.25 4.38
N THR A 32 19.78 11.27 5.19
CA THR A 32 18.85 12.38 5.42
C THR A 32 18.47 13.11 4.14
N PHE A 33 19.41 13.24 3.20
CA PHE A 33 19.28 14.01 1.95
C PHE A 33 19.24 13.12 0.69
N LEU A 34 19.12 11.81 0.84
CA LEU A 34 18.98 10.89 -0.29
C LEU A 34 17.52 10.87 -0.74
N TRP A 35 17.29 11.14 -2.02
CA TRP A 35 15.94 11.18 -2.60
C TRP A 35 15.21 9.84 -2.46
N GLU A 36 15.95 8.75 -2.56
CA GLU A 36 15.47 7.38 -2.40
C GLU A 36 15.05 7.05 -0.96
N ASN A 37 15.33 7.95 -0.01
CA ASN A 37 14.90 7.83 1.38
C ASN A 37 13.61 8.62 1.66
N TYR A 38 13.05 9.32 0.66
CA TYR A 38 11.82 10.11 0.81
C TYR A 38 10.61 9.44 0.20
N LEU A 39 9.48 9.54 0.90
CA LEU A 39 8.15 9.31 0.34
C LEU A 39 7.15 10.35 0.83
N LEU A 40 6.00 10.40 0.16
CA LEU A 40 4.88 11.24 0.54
C LEU A 40 3.95 10.49 1.52
N SER A 41 3.71 11.10 2.69
CA SER A 41 2.88 10.52 3.74
C SER A 41 1.94 11.57 4.33
N CYS A 42 0.92 11.12 5.07
CA CYS A 42 0.11 12.03 5.89
C CYS A 42 0.69 12.19 7.28
N GLY A 43 0.39 13.30 7.96
CA GLY A 43 0.87 13.56 9.32
C GLY A 43 0.61 12.43 10.32
N ASN A 44 -0.55 11.75 10.27
CA ASN A 44 -0.80 10.61 11.16
C ASN A 44 0.19 9.46 10.91
N CYS A 45 0.42 9.08 9.66
CA CYS A 45 1.33 7.97 9.36
C CYS A 45 2.79 8.34 9.62
N ASN A 46 3.19 9.57 9.33
CA ASN A 46 4.53 10.08 9.64
C ASN A 46 4.79 10.02 11.15
N VAL A 47 3.91 10.63 11.96
CA VAL A 47 4.02 10.63 13.42
C VAL A 47 3.97 9.21 14.01
N THR A 48 3.07 8.35 13.52
CA THR A 48 2.96 6.98 14.03
C THR A 48 4.23 6.19 13.74
N LYS A 49 4.81 6.29 12.54
CA LYS A 49 6.08 5.64 12.22
C LYS A 49 7.24 6.27 13.01
N GLY A 50 7.42 7.58 12.87
CA GLY A 50 8.49 8.35 13.48
C GLY A 50 9.86 7.70 13.30
N ASP A 51 10.61 7.61 14.39
CA ASP A 51 11.92 6.98 14.43
C ASP A 51 11.88 5.44 14.66
N GLN A 52 10.69 4.82 14.68
CA GLN A 52 10.57 3.39 14.92
C GLN A 52 11.13 2.59 13.73
N PHE A 53 12.15 1.78 14.00
CA PHE A 53 12.83 1.01 12.96
C PHE A 53 13.44 -0.26 13.54
N SER A 54 13.44 -1.34 12.76
CA SER A 54 14.11 -2.60 13.07
C SER A 54 14.92 -3.06 11.87
N ILE A 55 15.99 -3.80 12.14
CA ILE A 55 16.81 -4.47 11.13
C ILE A 55 16.91 -5.97 11.41
N PHE A 56 17.14 -6.76 10.37
CA PHE A 56 17.67 -8.12 10.49
C PHE A 56 19.19 -8.06 10.46
N ASP A 57 19.83 -8.62 11.49
CA ASP A 57 21.29 -8.80 11.53
C ASP A 57 21.76 -9.91 10.57
N GLY A 58 23.07 -10.16 10.52
CA GLY A 58 23.66 -11.22 9.69
C GLY A 58 23.26 -12.65 10.07
N LEU A 59 22.61 -12.83 11.22
CA LEU A 59 22.08 -14.09 11.72
C LEU A 59 20.55 -14.18 11.59
N HIS A 60 19.92 -13.21 10.91
CA HIS A 60 18.47 -13.09 10.74
C HIS A 60 17.68 -12.83 12.04
N ASN A 61 18.35 -12.34 13.09
CA ASN A 61 17.67 -11.85 14.28
C ASN A 61 17.14 -10.43 14.03
N GLU A 62 15.94 -10.16 14.50
CA GLU A 62 15.39 -8.82 14.49
C GLU A 62 15.96 -7.99 15.65
N ILE A 63 16.51 -6.82 15.33
CA ILE A 63 17.02 -5.85 16.29
C ILE A 63 16.22 -4.56 16.15
N SER A 64 15.48 -4.20 17.21
CA SER A 64 14.79 -2.92 17.28
C SER A 64 15.77 -1.80 17.59
N LEU A 65 15.75 -0.75 16.76
CA LEU A 65 16.63 0.40 16.90
C LEU A 65 16.00 1.42 17.85
N THR A 66 16.28 1.30 19.14
CA THR A 66 15.86 2.27 20.16
C THR A 66 17.05 3.03 20.71
N ARG A 67 17.00 4.37 20.71
CA ARG A 67 18.04 5.22 21.29
C ARG A 67 17.48 6.02 22.47
N LYS A 68 18.11 5.92 23.63
CA LYS A 68 17.80 6.80 24.77
C LYS A 68 18.36 8.19 24.49
N ARG A 69 17.66 9.24 24.93
CA ARG A 69 18.03 10.65 24.70
C ARG A 69 19.46 11.03 25.15
N SER A 70 20.05 10.28 26.09
CA SER A 70 21.40 10.49 26.61
C SER A 70 22.50 9.69 25.91
N GLN A 71 22.17 8.83 24.93
CA GLN A 71 23.15 8.00 24.23
C GLN A 71 23.75 8.74 23.03
N SER A 72 25.07 8.57 22.83
CA SER A 72 25.78 9.10 21.67
C SER A 72 25.21 8.57 20.36
N VAL A 73 25.24 9.42 19.32
CA VAL A 73 24.88 9.04 17.96
C VAL A 73 25.93 8.07 17.43
N THR A 74 25.58 6.81 17.32
CA THR A 74 26.42 5.75 16.72
C THR A 74 25.73 5.20 15.47
N PRO A 75 26.48 4.75 14.45
CA PRO A 75 25.90 4.06 13.32
C PRO A 75 25.07 2.85 13.80
N PRO A 76 23.93 2.56 13.16
CA PRO A 76 23.13 1.40 13.49
C PRO A 76 23.93 0.12 13.16
N PRO A 77 23.62 -1.01 13.80
CA PRO A 77 24.23 -2.27 13.44
C PRO A 77 24.01 -2.57 11.95
N SER A 78 24.93 -3.32 11.33
CA SER A 78 24.75 -3.75 9.94
C SER A 78 23.58 -4.72 9.84
N GLY A 79 22.71 -4.50 8.85
CA GLY A 79 21.53 -5.32 8.66
C GLY A 79 20.65 -4.83 7.53
N SER A 80 19.58 -5.58 7.27
CA SER A 80 18.55 -5.19 6.30
C SER A 80 17.28 -4.72 7.01
N ALA A 81 16.60 -3.69 6.49
CA ALA A 81 15.39 -3.16 7.11
C ALA A 81 14.30 -4.24 7.26
N VAL A 82 13.61 -4.24 8.40
CA VAL A 82 12.38 -5.03 8.60
C VAL A 82 11.17 -4.29 8.00
N PHE A 83 11.20 -2.95 8.01
CA PHE A 83 10.17 -2.14 7.39
C PHE A 83 10.13 -2.36 5.86
N ILE A 84 8.93 -2.47 5.29
CA ILE A 84 8.73 -2.56 3.84
C ILE A 84 8.92 -1.16 3.23
N ASP A 85 9.82 -1.03 2.26
CA ASP A 85 10.04 0.23 1.55
C ASP A 85 8.97 0.39 0.45
N PHE A 86 7.87 1.07 0.76
CA PHE A 86 6.74 1.29 -0.18
C PHE A 86 7.15 2.06 -1.45
N ARG A 87 8.34 2.67 -1.48
CA ARG A 87 8.87 3.34 -2.67
C ARG A 87 9.53 2.35 -3.63
N LYS A 88 10.08 1.24 -3.13
CA LYS A 88 10.89 0.29 -3.91
C LYS A 88 10.25 -1.08 -4.06
N GLU A 89 9.39 -1.43 -3.12
CA GLU A 89 8.79 -2.75 -2.99
C GLU A 89 7.28 -2.61 -3.08
N ASN A 90 6.62 -3.55 -3.75
CA ASN A 90 5.16 -3.61 -3.74
C ASN A 90 4.70 -4.17 -2.38
N PRO A 91 3.92 -3.43 -1.58
CA PRO A 91 3.47 -3.90 -0.28
C PRO A 91 2.63 -5.19 -0.36
N LEU A 92 1.89 -5.38 -1.45
CA LEU A 92 1.07 -6.58 -1.67
C LEU A 92 1.89 -7.84 -2.02
N ASP A 93 3.21 -7.70 -2.16
CA ASP A 93 4.10 -8.87 -2.18
C ASP A 93 4.29 -9.44 -0.77
N PHE A 94 3.92 -8.72 0.28
CA PHE A 94 4.04 -9.11 1.71
C PHE A 94 2.70 -9.14 2.43
N LEU A 95 1.81 -8.20 2.08
CA LEU A 95 0.52 -7.98 2.72
C LEU A 95 -0.62 -8.61 1.89
N THR A 96 -1.69 -9.04 2.55
CA THR A 96 -2.97 -9.34 1.92
C THR A 96 -4.11 -8.75 2.73
N LEU A 97 -5.19 -8.38 2.05
CA LEU A 97 -6.40 -7.85 2.68
C LEU A 97 -7.42 -8.97 2.88
N ASP A 98 -7.83 -9.22 4.12
CA ASP A 98 -8.95 -10.12 4.42
C ASP A 98 -10.27 -9.38 4.14
N PHE A 99 -11.10 -9.86 3.19
CA PHE A 99 -12.39 -9.24 2.88
C PHE A 99 -13.50 -9.49 3.90
N THR A 100 -13.27 -10.34 4.90
CA THR A 100 -14.18 -10.52 6.03
C THR A 100 -13.96 -9.42 7.07
N THR A 101 -12.70 -9.18 7.44
CA THR A 101 -12.34 -8.24 8.52
C THR A 101 -11.91 -6.86 8.00
N PHE A 102 -11.52 -6.76 6.73
CA PHE A 102 -10.86 -5.61 6.10
C PHE A 102 -9.56 -5.20 6.81
N CYS A 103 -8.90 -6.14 7.47
CA CYS A 103 -7.56 -6.00 8.02
C CYS A 103 -6.51 -6.45 7.01
N PHE A 104 -5.39 -5.75 6.95
CA PHE A 104 -4.17 -6.29 6.35
C PHE A 104 -3.55 -7.34 7.27
N THR A 105 -3.12 -8.44 6.68
CA THR A 105 -2.39 -9.53 7.32
C THR A 105 -1.18 -9.90 6.47
N SER A 106 -0.26 -10.69 7.02
CA SER A 106 0.82 -11.29 6.23
C SER A 106 0.24 -12.31 5.25
N ARG A 107 0.82 -12.42 4.05
CA ARG A 107 0.40 -13.46 3.12
C ARG A 107 0.76 -14.85 3.65
N ILE A 108 -0.09 -15.82 3.33
CA ILE A 108 0.13 -17.23 3.65
C ILE A 108 1.30 -17.76 2.79
N ASN A 109 2.03 -18.76 3.31
CA ASN A 109 3.14 -19.45 2.62
C ASN A 109 4.34 -18.55 2.28
N GLN A 110 4.53 -17.45 3.01
CA GLN A 110 5.75 -16.67 2.92
C GLN A 110 6.85 -17.23 3.82
N ASP A 111 8.10 -16.95 3.44
CA ASP A 111 9.23 -17.18 4.33
C ASP A 111 9.10 -16.33 5.61
N ASP A 112 9.78 -16.78 6.66
CA ASP A 112 9.70 -16.17 7.98
C ASP A 112 10.11 -14.68 7.97
N ARG A 113 11.05 -14.29 7.12
CA ARG A 113 11.52 -12.91 7.01
C ARG A 113 10.44 -12.02 6.39
N SER A 114 9.83 -12.44 5.28
CA SER A 114 8.74 -11.70 4.63
C SER A 114 7.52 -11.54 5.56
N ARG A 115 7.17 -12.60 6.31
CA ARG A 115 6.10 -12.56 7.32
C ARG A 115 6.38 -11.52 8.41
N ARG A 116 7.60 -11.49 8.98
CA ARG A 116 7.98 -10.49 10.00
C ARG A 116 7.98 -9.07 9.45
N ARG A 117 8.42 -8.86 8.20
CA ARG A 117 8.36 -7.55 7.53
C ARG A 117 6.92 -7.03 7.42
N ALA A 118 5.99 -7.91 7.02
CA ALA A 118 4.57 -7.60 6.96
C ALA A 118 4.00 -7.23 8.34
N GLU A 119 4.18 -8.09 9.34
CA GLU A 119 3.67 -7.89 10.71
C GLU A 119 4.22 -6.61 11.35
N PHE A 120 5.52 -6.36 11.20
CA PHE A 120 6.19 -5.17 11.69
C PHE A 120 5.64 -3.90 11.03
N THR A 121 5.48 -3.90 9.71
CA THR A 121 4.99 -2.75 8.95
C THR A 121 3.53 -2.44 9.27
N ILE A 122 2.66 -3.46 9.35
CA ILE A 122 1.25 -3.32 9.77
C ILE A 122 1.18 -2.66 11.15
N LYS A 123 2.01 -3.13 12.10
CA LYS A 123 2.03 -2.65 13.48
C LYS A 123 2.52 -1.21 13.57
N ILE A 124 3.65 -0.87 12.96
CA ILE A 124 4.25 0.47 13.06
C ILE A 124 3.39 1.55 12.42
N LEU A 125 2.79 1.27 11.26
CA LEU A 125 1.93 2.24 10.58
C LEU A 125 0.48 2.23 11.09
N ASP A 126 0.17 1.34 12.04
CA ASP A 126 -1.16 1.07 12.53
C ASP A 126 -2.18 0.93 11.38
N LEU A 127 -1.83 0.08 10.40
CA LEU A 127 -2.60 -0.07 9.15
C LEU A 127 -4.00 -0.65 9.40
N ASN A 128 -4.23 -1.24 10.56
CA ASN A 128 -5.50 -1.84 10.97
C ASN A 128 -6.26 -1.03 12.03
N ARG A 129 -5.95 0.26 12.18
CA ARG A 129 -6.83 1.14 12.96
C ARG A 129 -8.24 1.19 12.37
N SER A 130 -9.23 1.28 13.26
CA SER A 130 -10.67 1.18 12.94
C SER A 130 -11.09 2.06 11.76
N PHE A 131 -10.59 3.29 11.70
CA PHE A 131 -10.89 4.22 10.61
C PHE A 131 -10.45 3.70 9.23
N LEU A 132 -9.26 3.08 9.12
CA LEU A 132 -8.79 2.54 7.84
C LEU A 132 -9.55 1.28 7.44
N ILE A 133 -9.94 0.45 8.41
CA ILE A 133 -10.78 -0.73 8.16
C ILE A 133 -12.10 -0.30 7.52
N GLU A 134 -12.79 0.67 8.12
CA GLU A 134 -14.05 1.19 7.59
C GLU A 134 -13.88 1.87 6.22
N ALA A 135 -12.77 2.59 6.02
CA ALA A 135 -12.44 3.18 4.74
C ALA A 135 -12.23 2.10 3.65
N ARG A 136 -11.45 1.04 3.93
CA ARG A 136 -11.24 -0.08 2.99
C ARG A 136 -12.55 -0.77 2.65
N LYS A 137 -13.40 -1.05 3.65
CA LYS A 137 -14.74 -1.63 3.45
C LYS A 137 -15.62 -0.77 2.55
N ARG A 138 -15.58 0.56 2.72
CA ARG A 138 -16.29 1.50 1.86
C ARG A 138 -15.74 1.47 0.43
N HIS A 139 -14.42 1.52 0.28
CA HIS A 139 -13.77 1.52 -1.04
C HIS A 139 -13.98 0.21 -1.79
N TYR A 140 -14.00 -0.93 -1.10
CA TYR A 140 -14.37 -2.21 -1.71
C TYR A 140 -15.75 -2.15 -2.38
N LYS A 141 -16.75 -1.61 -1.67
CA LYS A 141 -18.11 -1.43 -2.22
C LYS A 141 -18.15 -0.44 -3.39
N ILE A 142 -17.41 0.66 -3.28
CA ILE A 142 -17.28 1.64 -4.37
C ILE A 142 -16.68 0.98 -5.61
N TYR A 143 -15.59 0.24 -5.46
CA TYR A 143 -14.94 -0.47 -6.56
C TYR A 143 -15.87 -1.49 -7.22
N CYS A 144 -16.58 -2.32 -6.44
CA CYS A 144 -17.56 -3.26 -6.99
C CYS A 144 -18.64 -2.53 -7.79
N SER A 145 -19.24 -1.47 -7.23
CA SER A 145 -20.28 -0.69 -7.92
C SER A 145 -19.77 0.00 -9.19
N LEU A 146 -18.56 0.56 -9.17
CA LEU A 146 -17.97 1.18 -10.36
C LEU A 146 -17.69 0.14 -11.46
N LEU A 147 -17.24 -1.06 -11.08
CA LEU A 147 -17.02 -2.17 -12.01
C LEU A 147 -18.33 -2.65 -12.63
N GLU A 148 -19.39 -2.85 -11.82
CA GLU A 148 -20.73 -3.21 -12.29
C GLU A 148 -21.30 -2.15 -13.24
N GLN A 149 -21.21 -0.87 -12.89
CA GLN A 149 -21.66 0.25 -13.72
C GLN A 149 -20.87 0.35 -15.04
N TYR A 150 -19.56 0.07 -15.00
CA TYR A 150 -18.75 0.05 -16.22
C TYR A 150 -19.21 -1.06 -17.17
N VAL A 151 -19.38 -2.28 -16.65
CA VAL A 151 -19.81 -3.44 -17.45
C VAL A 151 -21.24 -3.25 -17.99
N THR A 152 -22.15 -2.75 -17.16
CA THR A 152 -23.56 -2.51 -17.54
C THR A 152 -23.65 -1.52 -18.70
N ASP A 153 -22.97 -0.39 -18.60
CA ASP A 153 -23.00 0.63 -19.64
C ASP A 153 -22.26 0.18 -20.91
N LYS A 154 -21.29 -0.74 -20.78
CA LYS A 154 -20.55 -1.29 -21.92
C LYS A 154 -21.45 -2.24 -22.70
N LYS A 155 -22.24 -3.06 -21.99
CA LYS A 155 -23.21 -3.99 -22.59
C LYS A 155 -24.41 -3.29 -23.21
N SER A 156 -24.86 -2.16 -22.65
CA SER A 156 -25.97 -1.39 -23.22
C SER A 156 -25.60 -0.60 -24.48
N GLY A 157 -24.31 -0.56 -24.85
CA GLY A 157 -23.82 0.16 -26.02
C GLY A 157 -23.77 1.67 -25.85
N THR A 158 -23.99 2.19 -24.64
CA THR A 158 -23.97 3.64 -24.34
C THR A 158 -22.56 4.18 -24.13
N LEU A 159 -21.57 3.30 -23.92
CA LEU A 159 -20.19 3.68 -23.65
C LEU A 159 -19.36 3.86 -24.93
N GLY A 160 -19.33 5.09 -25.45
CA GLY A 160 -18.32 5.50 -26.44
C GLY A 160 -16.90 5.47 -25.86
N ALA A 161 -15.88 5.50 -26.73
CA ALA A 161 -14.47 5.36 -26.31
C ALA A 161 -14.02 6.38 -25.25
N ARG A 162 -14.45 7.64 -25.37
CA ARG A 162 -14.15 8.72 -24.41
C ARG A 162 -14.81 8.49 -23.06
N ASP A 163 -16.02 7.95 -23.04
CA ASP A 163 -16.73 7.64 -21.80
C ASP A 163 -16.12 6.44 -21.07
N GLN A 164 -15.65 5.44 -21.82
CA GLN A 164 -14.90 4.32 -21.27
C GLN A 164 -13.62 4.80 -20.58
N GLU A 165 -12.84 5.65 -21.27
CA GLU A 165 -11.63 6.25 -20.70
C GLU A 165 -11.93 7.03 -19.41
N ARG A 166 -12.93 7.91 -19.43
CA ARG A 166 -13.35 8.68 -18.24
C ARG A 166 -13.74 7.77 -17.07
N LYS A 167 -14.46 6.67 -17.32
CA LYS A 167 -14.85 5.74 -16.26
C LYS A 167 -13.68 4.92 -15.73
N ARG A 168 -12.75 4.47 -16.59
CA ARG A 168 -11.51 3.82 -16.16
C ARG A 168 -10.69 4.75 -15.27
N ASP A 169 -10.54 6.01 -15.69
CA ASP A 169 -9.89 7.05 -14.91
C ASP A 169 -10.55 7.25 -13.54
N ASN A 170 -11.89 7.25 -13.50
CA ASN A 170 -12.62 7.37 -12.23
C ASN A 170 -12.34 6.19 -11.28
N ILE A 171 -12.25 4.97 -11.80
CA ILE A 171 -11.88 3.78 -11.02
C ILE A 171 -10.44 3.94 -10.51
N TRP A 172 -9.50 4.28 -11.39
CA TRP A 172 -8.08 4.35 -11.02
C TRP A 172 -7.73 5.52 -10.11
N LYS A 173 -8.52 6.60 -10.10
CA LYS A 173 -8.36 7.73 -9.18
C LYS A 173 -8.97 7.50 -7.79
N GLN A 174 -9.70 6.41 -7.58
CA GLN A 174 -10.17 6.07 -6.24
C GLN A 174 -9.00 5.81 -5.30
N CYS A 175 -9.14 6.28 -4.06
CA CYS A 175 -8.28 5.95 -2.93
C CYS A 175 -8.29 4.44 -2.63
N HIS A 176 -7.38 3.99 -1.75
CA HIS A 176 -7.23 2.59 -1.35
C HIS A 176 -6.90 1.68 -2.55
N ALA A 177 -5.84 2.05 -3.27
CA ALA A 177 -5.42 1.34 -4.47
C ALA A 177 -5.11 -0.14 -4.24
N MET A 178 -4.58 -0.49 -3.06
CA MET A 178 -4.37 -1.87 -2.65
C MET A 178 -5.68 -2.67 -2.53
N VAL A 179 -6.81 -2.04 -2.18
CA VAL A 179 -8.12 -2.74 -2.15
C VAL A 179 -8.50 -3.21 -3.55
N TRP A 180 -8.36 -2.34 -4.56
CA TRP A 180 -8.60 -2.72 -5.96
C TRP A 180 -7.68 -3.84 -6.41
N GLN A 181 -6.39 -3.73 -6.09
CA GLN A 181 -5.43 -4.74 -6.47
C GLN A 181 -5.71 -6.09 -5.77
N GLU A 182 -6.15 -6.07 -4.51
CA GLU A 182 -6.56 -7.29 -3.81
C GLU A 182 -7.84 -7.90 -4.39
N ILE A 183 -8.79 -7.08 -4.87
CA ILE A 183 -9.96 -7.58 -5.60
C ILE A 183 -9.50 -8.34 -6.84
N ILE A 184 -8.54 -7.79 -7.60
CA ILE A 184 -7.96 -8.46 -8.77
C ILE A 184 -7.23 -9.74 -8.36
N ASN A 185 -6.37 -9.68 -7.34
CA ASN A 185 -5.54 -10.80 -6.90
C ASN A 185 -6.39 -12.01 -6.46
N LYS A 186 -7.55 -11.74 -5.85
CA LYS A 186 -8.42 -12.77 -5.26
C LYS A 186 -9.64 -13.11 -6.09
N ARG A 187 -9.81 -12.55 -7.29
CA ARG A 187 -11.01 -12.76 -8.13
C ARG A 187 -11.30 -14.24 -8.46
N GLU A 188 -10.30 -15.10 -8.44
CA GLU A 188 -10.44 -16.53 -8.71
C GLU A 188 -10.67 -17.37 -7.44
N GLU A 189 -10.67 -16.74 -6.26
CA GLU A 189 -11.02 -17.40 -5.00
C GLU A 189 -12.53 -17.66 -4.90
N LYS A 190 -12.88 -18.67 -4.11
CA LYS A 190 -14.28 -19.04 -3.84
C LYS A 190 -15.03 -17.86 -3.22
N GLY A 191 -16.20 -17.54 -3.76
CA GLY A 191 -17.04 -16.42 -3.31
C GLY A 191 -16.83 -15.12 -4.09
N MET A 192 -15.89 -15.08 -5.04
CA MET A 192 -15.63 -13.93 -5.91
C MET A 192 -16.14 -14.14 -7.34
N GLU A 193 -16.98 -15.16 -7.59
CA GLU A 193 -17.38 -15.59 -8.93
C GLU A 193 -18.12 -14.51 -9.73
N GLU A 194 -18.96 -13.72 -9.05
CA GLU A 194 -19.69 -12.60 -9.64
C GLU A 194 -18.74 -11.50 -10.10
N ILE A 195 -17.85 -11.05 -9.21
CA ILE A 195 -16.83 -10.03 -9.50
C ILE A 195 -15.90 -10.50 -10.63
N ASN A 196 -15.51 -11.79 -10.62
CA ASN A 196 -14.72 -12.37 -11.69
C ASN A 196 -15.46 -12.36 -13.04
N GLY A 197 -16.77 -12.58 -13.02
CA GLY A 197 -17.63 -12.41 -14.20
C GLY A 197 -17.54 -11.00 -14.79
N LEU A 198 -17.58 -9.98 -13.94
CA LEU A 198 -17.44 -8.60 -14.37
C LEU A 198 -16.07 -8.31 -15.01
N PHE A 199 -14.98 -8.85 -14.45
CA PHE A 199 -13.65 -8.72 -15.06
C PHE A 199 -13.52 -9.47 -16.39
N ARG A 200 -14.24 -10.57 -16.61
CA ARG A 200 -14.29 -11.23 -17.94
C ARG A 200 -14.96 -10.35 -18.98
N ASP A 201 -15.95 -9.55 -18.60
CA ASP A 201 -16.64 -8.59 -19.48
C ASP A 201 -15.85 -7.28 -19.68
N ALA A 202 -14.94 -6.97 -18.75
CA ALA A 202 -14.08 -5.78 -18.76
C ALA A 202 -12.60 -6.12 -18.46
N PRO A 203 -11.93 -6.95 -19.28
CA PRO A 203 -10.54 -7.38 -19.03
C PRO A 203 -9.55 -6.21 -19.04
N GLU A 204 -9.88 -5.11 -19.72
CA GLU A 204 -9.07 -3.88 -19.72
C GLU A 204 -8.92 -3.23 -18.32
N LEU A 205 -9.75 -3.61 -17.35
CA LEU A 205 -9.68 -3.13 -15.97
C LEU A 205 -8.71 -3.92 -15.09
N LEU A 206 -8.21 -5.07 -15.57
CA LEU A 206 -7.23 -5.89 -14.84
C LEU A 206 -5.85 -5.24 -14.78
N THR A 207 -5.54 -4.39 -15.76
CA THR A 207 -4.26 -3.67 -15.82
C THR A 207 -4.47 -2.24 -15.35
N ARG A 208 -4.13 -1.99 -14.08
CA ARG A 208 -4.01 -0.63 -13.56
C ARG A 208 -2.64 -0.06 -13.98
N PRO A 209 -2.55 1.19 -14.48
CA PRO A 209 -1.27 1.87 -14.60
C PRO A 209 -0.54 1.87 -13.25
N PRO A 210 0.80 1.65 -13.21
CA PRO A 210 1.53 1.58 -11.95
C PRO A 210 1.30 2.84 -11.11
N PHE A 211 0.83 2.63 -9.88
CA PHE A 211 0.41 3.72 -8.98
C PHE A 211 1.60 4.42 -8.30
N TYR A 212 2.73 3.71 -8.16
CA TYR A 212 3.82 4.09 -7.26
C TYR A 212 5.21 4.21 -7.90
N PHE A 213 5.35 3.88 -9.18
CA PHE A 213 6.66 3.84 -9.83
C PHE A 213 6.68 4.77 -11.03
N PRO A 214 7.12 6.03 -10.88
CA PRO A 214 7.85 6.63 -11.99
C PRO A 214 9.03 5.70 -12.24
N VAL A 215 9.02 5.05 -13.41
CA VAL A 215 10.20 4.37 -13.95
C VAL A 215 11.26 5.47 -14.05
N SER A 216 12.25 5.44 -13.17
CA SER A 216 13.50 6.18 -13.32
C SER A 216 14.52 5.27 -13.95
#